data_AF-A0A6P1EU15-F1
#
_entry.id   AF-A0A6P1EU15-F1
#
_cell.length_a   1.000
_cell.length_b   1.000
_cell.length_c   1.000
_cell.angle_alpha   90.00
_cell.angle_beta   90.00
_cell.angle_gamma   90.00
#
_symmetry.space_group_name_H-M   'P 1'
#
loop_
_entity.id
_entity.type
_entity.pdbx_description
1 polymer ?
#
loop_
_entity_poly.entity_id
_entity_poly.type
_entity_poly.pdbx_seq_one_letter_code
_entity_poly.pdbx_strand_id
1 'polypeptide(L)'
;MDTLSTTDRTRVTRLRDRQSIDRGALDALLDEALIAHVAVVRDGVAIVLPILFARDGDDLLLHGSSGGGLLREAARGSVLTVAVTLVDGLVVARSAFDSSMNYRSAMILGRAEAVEGDEKPRALELLTARFLPGRTAETRPSTAREIAATLVLRLPLAEASLKIRAAGPSDDAAQTPGVWAGTVPLVTRTLPPVPAPGSASQVPPSATAFTTTVDSAVPPFR
;
A
#
# COMPACT_ATOMS: atom_id res chain seq x y z
N MET A 1 17.34 -3.46 8.90
CA MET A 1 17.82 -2.07 9.01
C MET A 1 16.72 -1.25 9.64
N ASP A 2 17.02 -0.46 10.67
CA ASP A 2 15.98 0.30 11.39
C ASP A 2 15.64 1.63 10.70
N THR A 3 16.46 2.06 9.73
CA THR A 3 16.27 3.32 9.00
C THR A 3 16.36 3.17 7.49
N LEU A 4 15.65 4.03 6.77
CA LEU A 4 15.64 4.14 5.31
C LEU A 4 16.84 4.96 4.81
N SER A 5 17.48 4.49 3.75
CA SER A 5 18.49 5.27 3.05
C SER A 5 17.83 6.42 2.26
N THR A 6 18.42 7.61 2.29
CA THR A 6 17.94 8.77 1.53
C THR A 6 18.86 9.03 0.35
N THR A 7 18.35 8.86 -0.87
CA THR A 7 19.01 9.21 -2.14
C THR A 7 18.52 10.58 -2.60
N ASP A 8 19.12 11.14 -3.65
CA ASP A 8 18.61 12.37 -4.27
C ASP A 8 17.20 12.19 -4.85
N ARG A 9 16.82 10.96 -5.20
CA ARG A 9 15.49 10.62 -5.73
C ARG A 9 14.45 10.42 -4.62
N THR A 10 14.86 9.99 -3.43
CA THR A 10 13.96 9.76 -2.28
C THR A 10 13.97 10.89 -1.26
N ARG A 11 14.79 11.95 -1.47
CA ARG A 11 14.80 13.15 -0.64
C ARG A 11 13.57 14.02 -0.89
N VAL A 12 12.77 14.23 0.15
CA VAL A 12 11.61 15.14 0.08
C VAL A 12 12.10 16.59 0.15
N THR A 13 11.72 17.41 -0.83
CA THR A 13 12.16 18.81 -0.94
C THR A 13 11.20 19.80 -0.29
N ARG A 14 9.88 19.61 -0.45
CA ARG A 14 8.83 20.46 0.14
C ARG A 14 8.26 19.82 1.42
N LEU A 15 8.22 20.59 2.50
CA LEU A 15 7.77 20.15 3.83
C LEU A 15 8.60 18.93 4.30
N ARG A 16 9.92 19.13 4.31
CA ARG A 16 10.93 18.09 4.57
C ARG A 16 10.83 17.48 5.97
N ASP A 17 10.32 18.25 6.93
CA ASP A 17 10.00 17.85 8.30
C ASP A 17 9.02 16.67 8.36
N ARG A 18 8.26 16.46 7.29
CA ARG A 18 7.33 15.33 7.14
C ARG A 18 7.99 14.06 6.60
N GLN A 19 9.24 14.13 6.14
CA GLN A 19 9.97 12.94 5.73
C GLN A 19 10.32 12.12 6.97
N SER A 20 9.90 10.87 6.99
CA SER A 20 10.35 9.90 7.97
C SER A 20 11.40 8.99 7.34
N ILE A 21 12.41 8.62 8.13
CA ILE A 21 13.40 7.59 7.77
C ILE A 21 13.19 6.31 8.58
N ASP A 22 12.10 6.21 9.34
CA ASP A 22 11.78 5.02 10.14
C ASP A 22 11.33 3.88 9.22
N ARG A 23 12.10 2.79 9.19
CA ARG A 23 11.76 1.61 8.38
C ARG A 23 10.52 0.88 8.93
N GLY A 24 10.36 0.82 10.25
CA GLY A 24 9.17 0.21 10.86
C GLY A 24 7.89 0.96 10.49
N ALA A 25 7.96 2.29 10.38
CA ALA A 25 6.82 3.09 9.91
C ALA A 25 6.49 2.84 8.42
N LEU A 26 7.49 2.57 7.57
CA LEU A 26 7.26 2.15 6.18
C LEU A 26 6.57 0.78 6.14
N ASP A 27 7.10 -0.19 6.89
CA ASP A 27 6.54 -1.55 6.94
C ASP A 27 5.09 -1.52 7.45
N ALA A 28 4.79 -0.74 8.49
CA ALA A 28 3.43 -0.57 9.00
C ALA A 28 2.48 0.03 7.96
N LEU A 29 2.91 1.06 7.21
CA LEU A 29 2.13 1.60 6.09
C LEU A 29 1.87 0.54 5.02
N LEU A 30 2.91 -0.22 4.64
CA LEU A 30 2.81 -1.25 3.61
C LEU A 30 1.93 -2.41 4.05
N ASP A 31 1.90 -2.76 5.33
CA ASP A 31 1.07 -3.84 5.90
C ASP A 31 -0.39 -3.42 6.11
N GLU A 32 -0.66 -2.13 6.28
CA GLU A 32 -2.03 -1.60 6.38
C GLU A 32 -2.66 -1.36 5.00
N ALA A 33 -1.91 -0.82 4.04
CA ALA A 33 -2.46 -0.40 2.76
C ALA A 33 -2.76 -1.55 1.79
N LEU A 34 -3.99 -1.62 1.28
CA LEU A 34 -4.44 -2.71 0.39
C LEU A 34 -4.00 -2.57 -1.07
N ILE A 35 -3.76 -1.33 -1.52
CA ILE A 35 -3.53 -1.00 -2.92
C ILE A 35 -2.24 -0.19 -3.06
N ALA A 36 -1.43 -0.58 -4.03
CA ALA A 36 -0.30 0.18 -4.53
C ALA A 36 -0.62 0.73 -5.93
N HIS A 37 -0.09 1.90 -6.24
CA HIS A 37 -0.13 2.49 -7.58
C HIS A 37 1.24 2.31 -8.24
N VAL A 38 1.30 1.41 -9.22
CA VAL A 38 2.54 1.02 -9.89
C VAL A 38 2.66 1.77 -11.21
N ALA A 39 3.63 2.66 -11.29
CA ALA A 39 3.94 3.41 -12.50
C ALA A 39 4.98 2.67 -13.36
N VAL A 40 4.67 2.54 -14.64
CA VAL A 40 5.53 1.99 -15.70
C VAL A 40 5.56 2.97 -16.85
N VAL A 41 6.74 3.19 -17.46
CA VAL A 41 6.85 4.00 -18.67
C VAL A 41 6.86 3.08 -19.89
N ARG A 42 5.90 3.27 -20.78
CA ARG A 42 5.80 2.55 -22.06
C ARG A 42 5.61 3.56 -23.18
N ASP A 43 6.45 3.46 -24.22
CA ASP A 43 6.39 4.34 -25.40
C ASP A 43 6.41 5.84 -25.03
N GLY A 44 7.16 6.20 -23.98
CA GLY A 44 7.27 7.57 -23.46
C GLY A 44 6.10 8.03 -22.57
N VAL A 45 5.09 7.18 -22.36
CA VAL A 45 3.92 7.49 -21.53
C VAL A 45 4.01 6.78 -20.18
N ALA A 46 3.81 7.53 -19.10
CA ALA A 46 3.66 6.96 -17.77
C ALA A 46 2.25 6.38 -17.58
N ILE A 47 2.17 5.07 -17.39
CA ILE A 47 0.93 4.36 -17.09
C ILE A 47 0.96 3.95 -15.63
N VAL A 48 -0.12 4.22 -14.90
CA VAL A 48 -0.25 3.90 -13.47
C VAL A 48 -1.31 2.84 -13.28
N LEU A 49 -0.92 1.72 -12.67
CA LEU A 49 -1.79 0.57 -12.41
C LEU A 49 -2.08 0.45 -10.91
N PRO A 50 -3.36 0.44 -10.47
CA PRO A 50 -3.70 0.05 -9.12
C PRO A 50 -3.58 -1.48 -8.99
N ILE A 51 -2.73 -1.94 -8.07
CA ILE A 51 -2.39 -3.35 -7.90
C ILE A 51 -2.40 -3.70 -6.40
N LEU A 52 -2.94 -4.86 -6.07
CA LEU A 52 -2.77 -5.47 -4.75
C LEU A 52 -1.36 -5.99 -4.58
N PHE A 53 -0.78 -5.76 -3.41
CA PHE A 53 0.58 -6.15 -3.10
C PHE A 53 0.70 -6.82 -1.73
N ALA A 54 1.80 -7.52 -1.50
CA ALA A 54 2.20 -8.00 -0.19
C ALA A 54 3.64 -7.60 0.09
N ARG A 55 3.98 -7.39 1.36
CA ARG A 55 5.37 -7.25 1.79
C ARG A 55 5.92 -8.62 2.15
N ASP A 56 7.14 -8.90 1.73
CA ASP A 56 7.89 -10.12 2.03
C ASP A 56 9.27 -9.72 2.55
N GLY A 57 9.38 -9.49 3.86
CA GLY A 57 10.59 -8.95 4.48
C GLY A 57 10.98 -7.58 3.92
N ASP A 58 12.03 -7.56 3.11
CA ASP A 58 12.61 -6.37 2.47
C ASP A 58 12.15 -6.16 1.02
N ASP A 59 11.15 -6.92 0.57
CA ASP A 59 10.61 -6.85 -0.77
C ASP A 59 9.11 -6.57 -0.80
N LEU A 60 8.67 -6.00 -1.91
CA LEU A 60 7.27 -5.87 -2.30
C LEU A 60 6.95 -6.93 -3.36
N LEU A 61 5.95 -7.76 -3.12
CA LEU A 61 5.39 -8.69 -4.07
C LEU A 61 4.21 -8.06 -4.79
N LEU A 62 4.24 -8.09 -6.12
CA LEU A 62 3.16 -7.68 -7.01
C LEU A 62 2.75 -8.89 -7.87
N HIS A 63 1.50 -8.97 -8.29
CA HIS A 63 1.09 -10.01 -9.24
C HIS A 63 0.10 -9.52 -10.30
N GLY A 64 0.01 -10.30 -11.36
CA GLY A 64 -1.01 -10.14 -12.39
C GLY A 64 -0.97 -11.28 -13.40
N SER A 65 -1.69 -11.16 -14.51
CA SER A 65 -1.65 -12.17 -15.57
C SER A 65 -0.28 -12.22 -16.24
N SER A 66 0.21 -13.43 -16.57
CA SER A 66 1.43 -13.61 -17.37
C SER A 66 1.29 -13.12 -18.82
N GLY A 67 0.05 -12.92 -19.29
CA GLY A 67 -0.27 -12.23 -20.54
C GLY A 67 -0.40 -10.70 -20.40
N GLY A 68 -0.36 -10.16 -19.17
CA GLY A 68 -0.47 -8.73 -18.91
C GLY A 68 0.77 -7.97 -19.37
N GLY A 69 0.63 -7.16 -20.43
CA GLY A 69 1.76 -6.51 -21.09
C GLY A 69 2.64 -5.65 -20.17
N LEU A 70 2.04 -4.82 -19.32
CA LEU A 70 2.79 -3.85 -18.51
C LEU A 70 3.61 -4.48 -17.38
N LEU A 71 3.08 -5.49 -16.69
CA LEU A 71 3.86 -6.23 -15.69
C LEU A 71 4.93 -7.11 -16.35
N ARG A 72 4.68 -7.60 -17.57
CA ARG A 72 5.70 -8.33 -18.33
C ARG A 72 6.84 -7.42 -18.79
N GLU A 73 6.57 -6.18 -19.15
CA GLU A 73 7.59 -5.16 -19.44
C GLU A 73 8.39 -4.80 -18.18
N ALA A 74 7.72 -4.70 -17.03
CA ALA A 74 8.37 -4.56 -15.73
C ALA A 74 9.33 -5.74 -15.45
N ALA A 75 8.88 -6.97 -15.70
CA ALA A 75 9.69 -8.19 -15.55
C ALA A 75 10.97 -8.22 -16.40
N ARG A 76 11.05 -7.41 -17.47
CA ARG A 76 12.25 -7.26 -18.31
C ARG A 76 13.27 -6.28 -17.73
N GLY A 77 13.11 -5.90 -16.46
CA GLY A 77 14.03 -5.05 -15.72
C GLY A 77 13.73 -3.56 -15.82
N SER A 78 12.53 -3.16 -16.25
CA SER A 78 12.14 -1.74 -16.25
C SER A 78 12.11 -1.21 -14.82
N VAL A 79 12.57 0.03 -14.62
CA VAL A 79 12.45 0.68 -13.30
C VAL A 79 10.98 0.98 -13.05
N LEU A 80 10.48 0.53 -11.91
CA LEU A 80 9.15 0.83 -11.42
C LEU A 80 9.22 1.93 -10.38
N THR A 81 8.16 2.73 -10.34
CA THR A 81 7.86 3.58 -9.17
C THR A 81 6.54 3.10 -8.60
N VAL A 82 6.54 2.77 -7.31
CA VAL A 82 5.35 2.31 -6.60
C VAL A 82 4.99 3.35 -5.54
N ALA A 83 3.75 3.83 -5.58
CA ALA A 83 3.21 4.74 -4.58
C ALA A 83 2.14 4.04 -3.74
N VAL A 84 2.23 4.18 -2.42
CA VAL A 84 1.25 3.68 -1.44
C VAL A 84 0.84 4.85 -0.57
N THR A 85 -0.46 5.05 -0.38
CA THR A 85 -0.98 6.21 0.38
C THR A 85 -2.19 5.80 1.20
N LEU A 86 -2.20 6.21 2.46
CA LEU A 86 -3.36 6.21 3.34
C LEU A 86 -3.68 7.65 3.73
N VAL A 87 -4.96 8.01 3.63
CA VAL A 87 -5.47 9.32 4.08
C VAL A 87 -6.12 9.10 5.43
N ASP A 88 -5.56 9.76 6.45
CA ASP A 88 -5.97 9.60 7.84
C ASP A 88 -6.95 10.71 8.27
N GLY A 89 -7.06 11.82 7.53
CA GLY A 89 -8.09 12.81 7.85
C GLY A 89 -7.96 14.12 7.10
N LEU A 90 -9.02 14.90 7.08
CA LEU A 90 -9.00 16.28 6.60
C LEU A 90 -8.53 17.21 7.70
N VAL A 91 -7.69 18.17 7.37
CA VAL A 91 -7.32 19.26 8.26
C VAL A 91 -7.99 20.52 7.77
N VAL A 92 -8.92 21.02 8.58
CA VAL A 92 -9.72 22.21 8.30
C VAL A 92 -9.11 23.36 9.09
N ALA A 93 -8.39 24.23 8.39
CA ALA A 93 -7.81 25.42 8.97
C ALA A 93 -8.78 26.61 8.88
N ARG A 94 -8.48 27.72 9.57
CA ARG A 94 -9.28 28.95 9.49
C ARG A 94 -9.10 29.68 8.15
N SER A 95 -8.12 29.28 7.34
CA SER A 95 -7.94 29.71 5.96
C SER A 95 -8.07 28.50 5.03
N ALA A 96 -8.61 28.72 3.82
CA ALA A 96 -8.66 27.68 2.80
C ALA A 96 -7.25 27.26 2.34
N PHE A 97 -6.28 28.18 2.38
CA PHE A 97 -4.90 27.94 1.97
C PHE A 97 -4.17 26.95 2.91
N ASP A 98 -4.43 27.05 4.22
CA ASP A 98 -3.76 26.21 5.24
C ASP A 98 -4.49 24.89 5.49
N SER A 99 -5.65 24.69 4.87
CA SER A 99 -6.38 23.42 4.93
C SER A 99 -5.62 22.33 4.15
N SER A 100 -5.65 21.10 4.66
CA SER A 100 -4.83 20.01 4.14
C SER A 100 -5.40 18.64 4.53
N MET A 101 -4.55 17.61 4.56
CA MET A 101 -4.89 16.26 4.99
C MET A 101 -3.79 15.68 5.87
N ASN A 102 -4.17 14.90 6.89
CA ASN A 102 -3.29 13.93 7.51
C ASN A 102 -3.19 12.68 6.63
N TYR A 103 -1.98 12.16 6.48
CA TYR A 103 -1.70 11.04 5.58
C TYR A 103 -0.39 10.35 5.95
N ARG A 104 -0.26 9.12 5.48
CA ARG A 104 1.00 8.36 5.39
C ARG A 104 1.17 7.92 3.94
N SER A 105 2.32 8.23 3.35
CA SER A 105 2.58 7.88 1.95
C SER A 105 4.02 7.46 1.75
N ALA A 106 4.22 6.42 0.96
CA ALA A 106 5.52 5.94 0.54
C ALA A 106 5.64 5.93 -0.98
N MET A 107 6.85 6.19 -1.44
CA MET A 107 7.28 5.97 -2.81
C MET A 107 8.46 4.99 -2.77
N ILE A 108 8.37 3.90 -3.53
CA ILE A 108 9.41 2.89 -3.68
C ILE A 108 9.89 2.91 -5.13
N LEU A 109 11.19 2.93 -5.34
CA LEU A 109 11.81 2.86 -6.65
C LEU A 109 12.70 1.63 -6.74
N GLY A 110 12.63 0.93 -7.85
CA GLY A 110 13.54 -0.19 -8.07
C GLY A 110 13.27 -0.91 -9.38
N ARG A 111 14.13 -1.88 -9.67
CA ARG A 111 13.89 -2.84 -10.75
C ARG A 111 13.21 -4.05 -10.12
N ALA A 112 12.07 -4.44 -10.66
CA ALA A 112 11.40 -5.63 -10.21
C ALA A 112 11.91 -6.85 -10.98
N GLU A 113 11.98 -7.98 -10.29
CA GLU A 113 12.40 -9.26 -10.84
C GLU A 113 11.25 -10.26 -10.81
N ALA A 114 11.19 -11.14 -11.81
CA ALA A 114 10.18 -12.19 -11.82
C ALA A 114 10.50 -13.25 -10.75
N VAL A 115 9.49 -13.62 -9.96
CA VAL A 115 9.60 -14.77 -9.05
C VAL A 115 9.26 -16.03 -9.83
N GLU A 116 10.21 -16.96 -9.88
CA GLU A 116 10.15 -18.19 -10.68
C GLU A 116 10.37 -19.44 -9.83
N GLY A 117 10.15 -20.62 -10.44
CA GLY A 117 10.43 -21.92 -9.83
C GLY A 117 9.65 -22.15 -8.52
N ASP A 118 10.34 -22.77 -7.56
CA ASP A 118 9.74 -23.24 -6.29
C ASP A 118 9.38 -22.10 -5.33
N GLU A 119 9.86 -20.87 -5.56
CA GLU A 119 9.51 -19.72 -4.72
C GLU A 119 8.13 -19.14 -5.05
N LYS A 120 7.67 -19.31 -6.30
CA LYS A 120 6.46 -18.67 -6.81
C LYS A 120 5.18 -19.10 -6.10
N PRO A 121 4.96 -20.39 -5.74
CA PRO A 121 3.80 -20.79 -4.94
C PRO A 121 3.73 -20.08 -3.59
N ARG A 122 4.86 -19.97 -2.87
CA ARG A 122 4.93 -19.27 -1.58
C ARG A 122 4.62 -17.78 -1.73
N ALA A 123 5.12 -17.15 -2.80
CA ALA A 123 4.84 -15.72 -3.04
C ALA A 123 3.34 -15.48 -3.31
N LEU A 124 2.66 -16.37 -4.05
CA LEU A 124 1.21 -16.32 -4.26
C LEU A 124 0.41 -16.57 -2.97
N GLU A 125 0.91 -17.46 -2.12
CA GLU A 125 0.34 -17.68 -0.79
C GLU A 125 0.46 -16.43 0.09
N LEU A 126 1.62 -15.78 0.14
CA LEU A 126 1.79 -14.51 0.87
C LEU A 126 0.85 -13.41 0.37
N LEU A 127 0.73 -13.28 -0.96
CA LEU A 127 -0.21 -12.35 -1.58
C LEU A 127 -1.65 -12.62 -1.13
N THR A 128 -2.06 -13.88 -1.03
CA THR A 128 -3.39 -14.26 -0.54
C THR A 128 -3.53 -13.99 0.96
N ALA A 129 -2.54 -14.41 1.75
CA ALA A 129 -2.53 -14.27 3.20
C ALA A 129 -2.55 -12.81 3.65
N ARG A 130 -2.08 -11.88 2.81
CA ARG A 130 -2.10 -10.45 3.07
C ARG A 130 -3.51 -9.91 3.37
N PHE A 131 -4.52 -10.40 2.66
CA PHE A 131 -5.90 -9.95 2.84
C PHE A 131 -6.83 -11.05 3.33
N LEU A 132 -6.42 -12.32 3.30
CA LEU A 132 -7.16 -13.43 3.90
C LEU A 132 -6.18 -14.37 4.64
N PRO A 133 -5.73 -14.01 5.84
CA PRO A 133 -4.83 -14.84 6.63
C PRO A 133 -5.42 -16.24 6.85
N GLY A 134 -4.66 -17.29 6.52
CA GLY A 134 -5.11 -18.69 6.66
C GLY A 134 -5.98 -19.22 5.53
N ARG A 135 -6.27 -18.42 4.49
CA ARG A 135 -7.17 -18.82 3.39
C ARG A 135 -6.73 -20.06 2.62
N THR A 136 -5.43 -20.29 2.51
CA THR A 136 -4.86 -21.44 1.80
C THR A 136 -5.23 -22.77 2.47
N ALA A 137 -5.51 -22.78 3.78
CA ALA A 137 -6.01 -23.96 4.48
C ALA A 137 -7.51 -24.23 4.28
N GLU A 138 -8.26 -23.22 3.82
CA GLU A 138 -9.72 -23.28 3.63
C GLU A 138 -10.12 -23.49 2.18
N THR A 139 -9.16 -23.48 1.26
CA THR A 139 -9.37 -23.59 -0.19
C THR A 139 -8.46 -24.66 -0.77
N ARG A 140 -8.79 -25.18 -1.96
CA ARG A 140 -7.88 -26.10 -2.63
C ARG A 140 -6.56 -25.41 -2.98
N PRO A 141 -5.44 -26.14 -3.04
CA PRO A 141 -4.19 -25.60 -3.58
C PRO A 141 -4.35 -25.08 -5.00
N SER A 142 -3.50 -24.11 -5.37
CA SER A 142 -3.37 -23.65 -6.75
C SER A 142 -2.85 -24.77 -7.65
N THR A 143 -3.43 -24.92 -8.82
CA THR A 143 -2.95 -25.85 -9.85
C THR A 143 -1.69 -25.31 -10.53
N ALA A 144 -0.90 -26.21 -11.13
CA ALA A 144 0.26 -25.81 -11.94
C ALA A 144 -0.12 -24.83 -13.07
N ARG A 145 -1.31 -24.97 -13.66
CA ARG A 145 -1.81 -24.06 -14.69
C ARG A 145 -2.09 -22.65 -14.15
N GLU A 146 -2.69 -22.55 -12.96
CA GLU A 146 -2.97 -21.25 -12.33
C GLU A 146 -1.67 -20.53 -11.93
N ILE A 147 -0.68 -21.28 -11.43
CA ILE A 147 0.64 -20.73 -11.10
C ILE A 147 1.35 -20.25 -12.37
N ALA A 148 1.30 -21.02 -13.46
CA ALA A 148 1.90 -20.64 -14.75
C ALA A 148 1.20 -19.43 -15.41
N ALA A 149 -0.11 -19.28 -15.21
CA ALA A 149 -0.90 -18.16 -15.73
C ALA A 149 -0.67 -16.85 -14.97
N THR A 150 0.01 -16.89 -13.82
CA THR A 150 0.23 -15.73 -12.96
C THR A 150 1.68 -15.28 -13.05
N LEU A 151 1.93 -13.99 -13.26
CA LEU A 151 3.23 -13.37 -13.09
C LEU A 151 3.32 -12.80 -11.67
N VAL A 152 4.42 -13.05 -10.99
CA VAL A 152 4.74 -12.45 -9.69
C VAL A 152 6.03 -11.68 -9.84
N LEU A 153 6.05 -10.45 -9.36
CA LEU A 153 7.22 -9.59 -9.36
C LEU A 153 7.65 -9.30 -7.92
N ARG A 154 8.96 -9.31 -7.69
CA ARG A 154 9.61 -8.89 -6.44
C ARG A 154 10.30 -7.56 -6.68
N LEU A 155 9.95 -6.55 -5.90
CA LEU A 155 10.55 -5.21 -5.95
C LEU A 155 11.23 -4.91 -4.62
N PRO A 156 12.56 -4.68 -4.59
CA PRO A 156 13.26 -4.36 -3.37
C PRO A 156 12.79 -3.03 -2.73
N LEU A 157 12.69 -3.01 -1.40
CA LEU A 157 12.39 -1.80 -0.60
C LEU A 157 13.64 -0.95 -0.32
N ALA A 158 14.76 -1.23 -0.98
CA ALA A 158 16.06 -0.61 -0.73
C ALA A 158 16.08 0.91 -0.98
N GLU A 159 15.30 1.39 -1.94
CA GLU A 159 15.18 2.81 -2.27
C GLU A 159 13.72 3.27 -2.12
N ALA A 160 13.42 3.84 -0.95
CA ALA A 160 12.09 4.32 -0.62
C ALA A 160 12.14 5.69 0.07
N SER A 161 11.07 6.48 -0.09
CA SER A 161 10.79 7.67 0.72
C SER A 161 9.49 7.49 1.46
N LEU A 162 9.43 7.90 2.72
CA LEU A 162 8.22 7.91 3.53
C LEU A 162 7.89 9.35 3.94
N LYS A 163 6.65 9.77 3.74
CA LYS A 163 6.14 11.09 4.10
C LYS A 163 4.88 10.95 4.94
N ILE A 164 4.90 11.55 6.13
CA ILE A 164 3.84 11.44 7.12
C ILE A 164 3.42 12.83 7.57
N ARG A 165 2.11 13.08 7.62
CA ARG A 165 1.53 14.23 8.32
C ARG A 165 0.47 13.73 9.29
N ALA A 166 0.67 14.02 10.56
CA ALA A 166 -0.28 13.77 11.65
C ALA A 166 -0.25 14.98 12.58
N ALA A 167 -0.99 16.03 12.21
CA ALA A 167 -1.03 17.30 12.94
C ALA A 167 -2.36 18.04 12.72
N GLY A 168 -2.71 18.95 13.61
CA GLY A 168 -3.83 19.88 13.45
C GLY A 168 -3.60 20.95 12.37
N PRO A 169 -4.54 21.90 12.22
CA PRO A 169 -4.34 23.09 11.40
C PRO A 169 -3.20 23.96 11.96
N SER A 170 -2.55 24.76 11.11
CA SER A 170 -1.57 25.75 11.58
C SER A 170 -2.25 26.80 12.45
N ASP A 171 -1.55 27.34 13.45
CA ASP A 171 -2.01 28.42 14.35
C ASP A 171 -1.37 29.78 14.00
N ASP A 172 -1.13 30.04 12.70
CA ASP A 172 -0.55 31.30 12.25
C ASP A 172 -1.42 32.53 12.59
N ALA A 173 -0.76 33.65 12.89
CA ALA A 173 -1.35 34.86 13.47
C ALA A 173 -2.37 35.61 12.58
N ALA A 174 -2.47 35.29 11.28
CA ALA A 174 -3.33 35.97 10.32
C ALA A 174 -4.75 35.35 10.19
N GLN A 175 -5.18 34.56 11.17
CA GLN A 175 -6.42 33.79 11.05
C GLN A 175 -7.67 34.60 11.39
N THR A 176 -8.75 34.32 10.65
CA THR A 176 -10.08 34.91 10.85
C THR A 176 -10.66 34.44 12.19
N PRO A 177 -10.85 35.31 13.19
CA PRO A 177 -11.45 34.93 14.46
C PRO A 177 -12.88 34.42 14.28
N GLY A 178 -13.31 33.48 15.12
CA GLY A 178 -14.66 32.92 15.07
C GLY A 178 -14.90 31.84 14.01
N VAL A 179 -13.89 31.51 13.19
CA VAL A 179 -13.94 30.37 12.26
C VAL A 179 -13.53 29.09 12.98
N TRP A 180 -14.34 28.03 12.84
CA TRP A 180 -14.00 26.70 13.35
C TRP A 180 -12.80 26.11 12.61
N ALA A 181 -11.90 25.45 13.33
CA ALA A 181 -10.78 24.73 12.77
C ALA A 181 -10.54 23.45 13.57
N GLY A 182 -10.04 22.42 12.90
CA GLY A 182 -9.80 21.12 13.49
C GLY A 182 -9.45 20.06 12.46
N THR A 183 -9.57 18.81 12.88
CA THR A 183 -9.31 17.64 12.04
C THR A 183 -10.60 16.83 11.93
N VAL A 184 -10.91 16.35 10.72
CA VAL A 184 -11.96 15.35 10.46
C VAL A 184 -11.26 14.02 10.18
N PRO A 185 -11.19 13.10 11.15
CA PRO A 185 -10.57 11.79 10.95
C PRO A 185 -11.26 11.00 9.84
N LEU A 186 -10.45 10.28 9.05
CA LEU A 186 -10.90 9.34 8.04
C LEU A 186 -10.38 7.95 8.40
N VAL A 187 -11.27 6.98 8.41
CA VAL A 187 -10.96 5.58 8.70
C VAL A 187 -11.54 4.68 7.61
N THR A 188 -10.80 3.65 7.25
CA THR A 188 -11.34 2.55 6.44
C THR A 188 -11.98 1.55 7.39
N ARG A 189 -13.20 1.11 7.07
CA ARG A 189 -13.94 0.11 7.83
C ARG A 189 -14.59 -0.88 6.89
N THR A 190 -14.78 -2.09 7.37
CA THR A 190 -15.52 -3.12 6.66
C THR A 190 -17.01 -3.04 6.94
N LEU A 191 -17.78 -3.69 6.07
CA LEU A 191 -19.20 -3.98 6.27
C LEU A 191 -19.34 -5.50 6.44
N PRO A 192 -20.49 -5.98 6.97
CA PRO A 192 -20.75 -7.41 7.07
C PRO A 192 -20.52 -8.14 5.73
N PRO A 193 -19.84 -9.32 5.73
CA PRO A 193 -19.62 -10.09 4.52
C PRO A 193 -20.93 -10.45 3.81
N VAL A 194 -20.93 -10.34 2.48
CA VAL A 194 -22.08 -10.71 1.66
C VAL A 194 -21.81 -12.06 1.00
N PRO A 195 -22.61 -13.12 1.28
CA PRO A 195 -22.38 -14.44 0.73
C PRO A 195 -22.71 -14.49 -0.77
N ALA A 196 -21.92 -15.24 -1.54
CA ALA A 196 -22.22 -15.53 -2.94
C ALA A 196 -23.35 -16.57 -3.04
N PRO A 197 -24.14 -16.60 -4.14
CA PRO A 197 -25.13 -17.65 -4.38
C PRO A 197 -24.50 -19.06 -4.31
N GLY A 198 -25.12 -19.97 -3.56
CA GLY A 198 -24.65 -21.34 -3.37
C GLY A 198 -23.44 -21.51 -2.44
N SER A 199 -22.98 -20.43 -1.77
CA SER A 199 -21.93 -20.53 -0.75
C SER A 199 -22.45 -21.11 0.57
N ALA A 200 -21.53 -21.60 1.40
CA ALA A 200 -21.85 -22.00 2.77
C ALA A 200 -22.36 -20.80 3.58
N SER A 201 -23.24 -21.06 4.55
CA SER A 201 -23.82 -20.01 5.41
C SER A 201 -22.83 -19.42 6.40
N GLN A 202 -21.79 -20.17 6.78
CA GLN A 202 -20.78 -19.73 7.73
C GLN A 202 -19.66 -18.98 7.02
N VAL A 203 -19.39 -17.74 7.47
CA VAL A 203 -18.21 -16.98 7.04
C VAL A 203 -16.95 -17.66 7.58
N PRO A 204 -15.95 -17.93 6.72
CA PRO A 204 -14.74 -18.61 7.15
C PRO A 204 -13.86 -17.72 8.06
N PRO A 205 -13.08 -18.32 8.97
CA PRO A 205 -12.17 -17.58 9.86
C PRO A 205 -11.26 -16.59 9.14
N SER A 206 -10.71 -16.93 7.96
CA SER A 206 -9.84 -16.02 7.20
C SER A 206 -10.52 -14.71 6.79
N ALA A 207 -11.81 -14.75 6.45
CA ALA A 207 -12.58 -13.56 6.09
C ALA A 207 -12.92 -12.71 7.32
N THR A 208 -13.26 -13.35 8.44
CA THR A 208 -13.48 -12.66 9.71
C THR A 208 -12.20 -11.99 10.22
N ALA A 209 -11.06 -12.68 10.13
CA ALA A 209 -9.76 -12.14 10.53
C ALA A 209 -9.40 -10.85 9.77
N PHE A 210 -9.69 -10.80 8.47
CA PHE A 210 -9.54 -9.58 7.67
C PHE A 210 -10.40 -8.43 8.20
N THR A 211 -11.70 -8.68 8.41
CA THR A 211 -12.62 -7.65 8.94
C THR A 211 -12.16 -7.11 10.29
N THR A 212 -11.74 -7.99 11.20
CA THR A 212 -11.22 -7.58 12.51
C THR A 212 -9.96 -6.74 12.39
N THR A 213 -9.04 -7.11 11.49
CA THR A 213 -7.78 -6.38 11.29
C THR A 213 -8.03 -4.96 10.78
N VAL A 214 -8.86 -4.83 9.74
CA VAL A 214 -9.20 -3.52 9.15
C VAL A 214 -9.98 -2.66 10.15
N ASP A 215 -10.96 -3.22 10.85
CA ASP A 215 -11.80 -2.45 11.79
C ASP A 215 -11.08 -2.07 13.08
N SER A 216 -10.00 -2.79 13.43
CA SER A 216 -9.15 -2.46 14.59
C SER A 216 -8.02 -1.49 14.25
N ALA A 217 -7.77 -1.25 12.95
CA ALA A 217 -6.80 -0.26 12.51
C ALA A 217 -7.34 1.15 12.77
N VAL A 218 -6.93 1.75 13.88
CA VAL A 218 -7.17 3.17 14.15
C VAL A 218 -5.90 3.93 13.74
N PRO A 219 -5.97 4.82 12.72
CA PRO A 219 -4.83 5.64 12.39
C PRO A 219 -4.37 6.44 13.63
N PRO A 220 -3.06 6.61 13.84
CA PRO A 220 -2.57 7.43 14.94
C PRO A 220 -2.93 8.90 14.70
N PHE A 221 -4.09 9.31 15.18
CA PHE A 221 -4.48 10.72 15.24
C PHE A 221 -3.70 11.35 16.39
N ARG A 222 -2.72 12.19 16.08
CA ARG A 222 -2.07 13.08 17.05
C ARG A 222 -2.74 14.45 17.02
#